data_AF-A0A8H6UHV4-F1
#
_entry.id   AF-A0A8H6UHV4-F1
#
_cell.length_a   1.000
_cell.length_b   1.000
_cell.length_c   1.000
_cell.angle_alpha   90.00
_cell.angle_beta   90.00
_cell.angle_gamma   90.00
#
_symmetry.space_group_name_H-M   'P 1'
#
loop_
_entity.id
_entity.type
_entity.pdbx_description
1 polymer ?
#
loop_
_entity_poly.entity_id
_entity_poly.type
_entity_poly.pdbx_seq_one_letter_code
_entity_poly.pdbx_strand_id
1 'polypeptide(L)'
;MESINPELNQEPPSLPKTLHAVLKDLHRRPYPHVPNPPSCKKRASVALVLRIRPTYAHWPNSPSLPAEQDPAVSTEQRLETFFSQPWVQHGTPEVLFIKRASRVGDRWTGHVALPGGKRDPEDTDDRAAAIREASEEVGLDLTTNDYIYIGNLPERVVTTSWGSVPLMVLCPFVFLSTRSDSPTLKLQPTEVASSHWVPLENLLSPSARTVEYVDMSQRFAKQGGLIARLICRSLAGSMEFAAIHLQPNETLMCNTTPSPDTIASQSSPSIFQRWKTCCSTNSAASVDSTRPLLLWGLTLGILADFLDMLPPHTAVRLWKYPTFTSPDLRFIVSILTYGLRKRNMLRVRSGPRTVASNTAVDSKTAALPVHQETNTKHDHNDVGIGGLGVGRYHGPLDKAYDGSTYAVGIMLRGYYEKLRVAVYVFLAWRVALGSMAAVYAWRFLQGRRR
;
A
#
# COMPACT_ATOMS: atom_id res chain seq x y z
N MET A 1 46.23 9.24 30.18
CA MET A 1 45.88 8.05 29.37
C MET A 1 44.38 7.86 29.49
N GLU A 2 43.62 8.58 28.66
CA GLU A 2 42.17 8.36 28.54
C GLU A 2 41.94 7.09 27.72
N SER A 3 41.27 6.13 28.33
CA SER A 3 40.83 4.88 27.70
C SER A 3 39.74 5.18 26.68
N ILE A 4 40.09 5.12 25.40
CA ILE A 4 39.17 5.21 24.27
C ILE A 4 38.27 3.97 24.27
N ASN A 5 36.96 4.19 24.45
CA ASN A 5 35.92 3.17 24.31
C ASN A 5 35.95 2.59 22.88
N PRO A 6 36.15 1.27 22.68
CA PRO A 6 36.24 0.66 21.35
C PRO A 6 34.87 0.40 20.68
N GLU A 7 33.75 0.79 21.28
CA GLU A 7 32.40 0.45 20.79
C GLU A 7 31.81 1.39 19.72
N LEU A 8 32.52 2.44 19.27
CA LEU A 8 31.94 3.44 18.34
C LEU A 8 32.27 3.27 16.85
N ASN A 9 32.88 2.16 16.43
CA ASN A 9 33.32 1.92 15.04
C ASN A 9 32.71 0.65 14.39
N GLN A 10 31.55 0.18 14.84
CA GLN A 10 30.83 -0.85 14.07
C GLN A 10 30.16 -0.18 12.87
N GLU A 11 30.66 -0.45 11.66
CA GLU A 11 29.93 -0.13 10.43
C GLU A 11 28.50 -0.67 10.54
N PRO A 12 27.48 0.10 10.09
CA PRO A 12 26.11 -0.37 10.14
C PRO A 12 26.00 -1.73 9.45
N PRO A 13 25.26 -2.69 10.02
CA PRO A 13 25.18 -4.03 9.47
C PRO A 13 24.68 -3.95 8.02
N SER A 14 25.44 -4.57 7.10
CA SER A 14 25.11 -4.63 5.68
C SER A 14 23.65 -5.09 5.50
N LEU A 15 22.92 -4.45 4.59
CA LEU A 15 21.49 -4.71 4.38
C LEU A 15 21.15 -6.20 4.15
N PRO A 16 21.94 -7.00 3.41
CA PRO A 16 21.72 -8.45 3.28
C PRO A 16 21.75 -9.21 4.61
N LYS A 17 22.69 -8.90 5.52
CA LYS A 17 22.78 -9.54 6.84
C LYS A 17 21.54 -9.25 7.68
N THR A 18 21.05 -8.01 7.64
CA THR A 18 19.84 -7.67 8.39
C THR A 18 18.59 -8.29 7.76
N LEU A 19 18.53 -8.32 6.43
CA LEU A 19 17.46 -9.00 5.71
C LEU A 19 17.41 -10.49 6.09
N HIS A 20 18.55 -11.17 6.17
CA HIS A 20 18.63 -12.55 6.63
C HIS A 20 17.97 -12.74 8.00
N ALA A 21 18.32 -11.90 8.98
CA ALA A 21 17.76 -11.97 10.32
C ALA A 21 16.23 -11.76 10.32
N VAL A 22 15.73 -10.81 9.52
CA VAL A 22 14.29 -10.54 9.38
C VAL A 22 13.56 -11.72 8.74
N LEU A 23 14.09 -12.29 7.66
CA LEU A 23 13.45 -13.43 6.98
C LEU A 23 13.44 -14.69 7.86
N LYS A 24 14.52 -14.94 8.60
CA LYS A 24 14.59 -16.03 9.58
C LYS A 24 13.57 -15.85 10.70
N ASP A 25 13.40 -14.62 11.18
CA ASP A 25 12.40 -14.31 12.20
C ASP A 25 10.97 -14.48 11.69
N LEU A 26 10.68 -13.99 10.48
CA LEU A 26 9.38 -14.12 9.83
C LEU A 26 8.99 -15.58 9.61
N HIS A 27 9.98 -16.42 9.27
CA HIS A 27 9.78 -17.86 9.12
C HIS A 27 9.44 -18.54 10.46
N ARG A 28 10.16 -18.19 11.52
CA ARG A 28 9.95 -18.75 12.87
C ARG A 28 8.64 -18.31 13.52
N ARG A 29 8.21 -17.09 13.23
CA ARG A 29 7.06 -16.43 13.89
C ARG A 29 6.09 -15.90 12.82
N PRO A 30 5.36 -16.79 12.11
CA PRO A 30 4.38 -16.37 11.13
C PRO A 30 3.24 -15.59 11.79
N TYR A 31 2.66 -14.65 11.04
CA TYR A 31 1.54 -13.87 11.54
C TYR A 31 0.26 -14.71 11.60
N PRO A 32 -0.61 -14.49 12.60
CA PRO A 32 -1.85 -15.23 12.73
C PRO A 32 -2.79 -14.91 11.56
N HIS A 33 -3.55 -15.92 11.14
CA HIS A 33 -4.58 -15.79 10.14
C HIS A 33 -5.72 -14.87 10.62
N VAL A 34 -6.20 -14.00 9.75
CA VAL A 34 -7.34 -13.12 10.01
C VAL A 34 -8.57 -13.71 9.31
N PRO A 35 -9.59 -14.16 10.05
CA PRO A 35 -10.79 -14.72 9.44
C PRO A 35 -11.58 -13.65 8.69
N ASN A 36 -12.38 -14.09 7.73
CA ASN A 36 -13.27 -13.22 7.00
C ASN A 36 -14.32 -12.60 7.92
N PRO A 37 -14.57 -11.28 7.82
CA PRO A 37 -15.72 -10.66 8.46
C PRO A 37 -17.03 -11.32 7.96
N PRO A 38 -18.04 -11.53 8.83
CA PRO A 38 -19.35 -12.09 8.45
C PRO A 38 -19.99 -11.52 7.18
N SER A 39 -19.79 -10.23 6.91
CA SER A 39 -20.34 -9.53 5.75
C SER A 39 -19.49 -9.62 4.47
N CYS A 40 -18.29 -10.22 4.52
CA CYS A 40 -17.34 -10.23 3.42
C CYS A 40 -16.67 -11.59 3.23
N LYS A 41 -16.94 -12.25 2.10
CA LYS A 41 -16.31 -13.53 1.73
C LYS A 41 -15.06 -13.40 0.85
N LYS A 42 -14.73 -12.19 0.39
CA LYS A 42 -13.63 -12.00 -0.57
C LYS A 42 -12.28 -12.00 0.15
N ARG A 43 -11.30 -12.71 -0.41
CA ARG A 43 -9.89 -12.63 -0.02
C ARG A 43 -9.06 -12.34 -1.27
N ALA A 44 -7.96 -11.62 -1.09
CA ALA A 44 -6.99 -11.35 -2.15
C ALA A 44 -5.59 -11.57 -1.58
N SER A 45 -4.70 -12.12 -2.38
CA SER A 45 -3.36 -12.47 -1.96
C SER A 45 -2.32 -11.82 -2.86
N VAL A 46 -1.19 -11.43 -2.27
CA VAL A 46 -0.11 -10.78 -3.01
C VAL A 46 1.23 -11.40 -2.65
N ALA A 47 2.12 -11.50 -3.63
CA ALA A 47 3.47 -12.02 -3.50
C ALA A 47 4.48 -10.87 -3.37
N LEU A 48 5.12 -10.75 -2.20
CA LEU A 48 6.33 -9.96 -2.01
C LEU A 48 7.54 -10.81 -2.43
N VAL A 49 7.98 -10.66 -3.67
CA VAL A 49 9.13 -11.39 -4.22
C VAL A 49 10.40 -10.56 -4.03
N LEU A 50 11.34 -11.13 -3.27
CA LEU A 50 12.65 -10.57 -3.00
C LEU A 50 13.72 -11.25 -3.86
N ARG A 51 14.72 -10.49 -4.28
CA ARG A 51 15.98 -11.04 -4.83
C ARG A 51 17.16 -10.29 -4.26
N ILE A 52 18.35 -10.82 -4.44
CA ILE A 52 19.60 -10.12 -4.16
C ILE A 52 20.38 -10.03 -5.47
N ARG A 53 20.70 -8.82 -5.90
CA ARG A 53 21.45 -8.58 -7.13
C ARG A 53 22.95 -8.54 -6.81
N PRO A 54 23.79 -9.39 -7.43
CA PRO A 54 25.23 -9.35 -7.22
C PRO A 54 25.84 -8.01 -7.65
N THR A 55 26.91 -7.60 -6.99
CA THR A 55 27.77 -6.50 -7.45
C THR A 55 28.80 -7.02 -8.45
N TYR A 56 29.33 -6.13 -9.29
CA TYR A 56 30.32 -6.49 -10.31
C TYR A 56 31.54 -7.23 -9.74
N ALA A 57 32.05 -6.79 -8.58
CA ALA A 57 33.22 -7.39 -7.93
C ALA A 57 32.96 -8.80 -7.35
N HIS A 58 31.70 -9.14 -7.09
CA HIS A 58 31.31 -10.38 -6.45
C HIS A 58 30.27 -11.13 -7.31
N TRP A 59 30.47 -11.20 -8.61
CA TRP A 59 29.59 -11.97 -9.49
C TRP A 59 29.87 -13.48 -9.37
N PRO A 60 28.85 -14.34 -9.18
CA PRO A 60 29.08 -15.78 -9.08
C PRO A 60 29.30 -16.44 -10.44
N ASN A 61 30.10 -17.52 -10.46
CA ASN A 61 30.36 -18.31 -11.68
C ASN A 61 29.16 -19.16 -12.13
N SER A 62 28.24 -19.46 -11.22
CA SER A 62 27.02 -20.22 -11.51
C SER A 62 25.81 -19.46 -10.98
N PRO A 63 24.72 -19.36 -11.76
CA PRO A 63 23.60 -18.48 -11.42
C PRO A 63 22.66 -19.03 -10.35
N SER A 64 22.62 -20.36 -10.16
CA SER A 64 21.83 -21.00 -9.13
C SER A 64 22.73 -21.65 -8.09
N LEU A 65 22.24 -21.71 -6.85
CA LEU A 65 22.81 -22.60 -5.85
C LEU A 65 22.75 -24.04 -6.41
N PRO A 66 23.75 -24.90 -6.16
CA PRO A 66 23.63 -26.32 -6.44
C PRO A 66 22.32 -26.79 -5.83
N ALA A 67 21.44 -27.36 -6.66
CA ALA A 67 20.14 -27.83 -6.18
C ALA A 67 20.41 -28.93 -5.15
N GLU A 68 20.37 -28.60 -3.87
CA GLU A 68 20.17 -29.59 -2.83
C GLU A 68 18.74 -30.11 -3.05
N GLN A 69 18.65 -31.19 -3.82
CA GLN A 69 17.40 -31.89 -4.16
C GLN A 69 16.82 -32.63 -2.95
N ASP A 70 17.39 -32.45 -1.76
CA ASP A 70 16.96 -33.16 -0.56
C ASP A 70 15.79 -32.41 0.09
N PRO A 71 14.56 -32.94 0.00
CA PRO A 71 13.39 -32.34 0.65
C PRO A 71 13.51 -32.30 2.18
N ALA A 72 14.53 -32.94 2.76
CA ALA A 72 14.82 -32.90 4.20
C ALA A 72 15.47 -31.60 4.69
N VAL A 73 16.00 -30.74 3.80
CA VAL A 73 16.69 -29.51 4.23
C VAL A 73 15.67 -28.48 4.71
N SER A 74 15.84 -28.03 5.95
CA SER A 74 14.96 -27.01 6.54
C SER A 74 15.08 -25.67 5.83
N THR A 75 14.01 -24.89 5.79
CA THR A 75 14.01 -23.52 5.24
C THR A 75 15.08 -22.64 5.87
N GLU A 76 15.33 -22.78 7.18
CA GLU A 76 16.38 -22.03 7.87
C GLU A 76 17.78 -22.36 7.36
N GLN A 77 18.06 -23.64 7.10
CA GLN A 77 19.34 -24.06 6.51
C GLN A 77 19.48 -23.53 5.08
N ARG A 78 18.43 -23.57 4.27
CA ARG A 78 18.44 -22.97 2.92
C ARG A 78 18.74 -21.47 2.97
N LEU A 79 18.17 -20.75 3.93
CA LEU A 79 18.47 -19.33 4.15
C LEU A 79 19.91 -19.11 4.57
N GLU A 80 20.42 -19.89 5.52
CA GLU A 80 21.82 -19.79 5.98
C GLU A 80 22.79 -20.05 4.82
N THR A 81 22.58 -21.11 4.05
CA THR A 81 23.41 -21.46 2.88
C THR A 81 23.39 -20.35 1.83
N PHE A 82 22.21 -19.79 1.53
CA PHE A 82 22.06 -18.68 0.58
C PHE A 82 22.76 -17.39 1.07
N PHE A 83 22.51 -16.95 2.30
CA PHE A 83 23.10 -15.74 2.85
C PHE A 83 24.60 -15.86 3.18
N SER A 84 25.12 -17.09 3.29
CA SER A 84 26.56 -17.34 3.43
C SER A 84 27.34 -17.07 2.13
N GLN A 85 26.68 -17.07 0.96
CA GLN A 85 27.34 -16.85 -0.32
C GLN A 85 27.99 -15.46 -0.39
N PRO A 86 29.25 -15.34 -0.87
CA PRO A 86 29.94 -14.04 -0.95
C PRO A 86 29.16 -12.99 -1.77
N TRP A 87 28.61 -13.40 -2.91
CA TRP A 87 27.85 -12.50 -3.78
C TRP A 87 26.55 -12.00 -3.16
N VAL A 88 25.96 -12.76 -2.23
CA VAL A 88 24.77 -12.37 -1.48
C VAL A 88 25.12 -11.34 -0.40
N GLN A 89 26.22 -11.57 0.33
CA GLN A 89 26.66 -10.67 1.40
C GLN A 89 27.01 -9.26 0.88
N HIS A 90 27.52 -9.18 -0.35
CA HIS A 90 27.89 -7.93 -1.03
C HIS A 90 26.86 -7.45 -2.06
N GLY A 91 25.73 -8.16 -2.20
CA GLY A 91 24.70 -7.84 -3.17
C GLY A 91 23.69 -6.82 -2.67
N THR A 92 22.86 -6.32 -3.59
CA THR A 92 21.79 -5.36 -3.31
C THR A 92 20.44 -6.07 -3.28
N PRO A 93 19.73 -6.11 -2.13
CA PRO A 93 18.39 -6.65 -2.06
C PRO A 93 17.36 -5.78 -2.81
N GLU A 94 16.49 -6.41 -3.59
CA GLU A 94 15.48 -5.77 -4.42
C GLU A 94 14.11 -6.44 -4.26
N VAL A 95 13.04 -5.67 -4.49
CA VAL A 95 11.64 -6.12 -4.48
C VAL A 95 11.06 -6.00 -5.88
N LEU A 96 10.31 -7.02 -6.31
CA LEU A 96 9.54 -6.97 -7.56
C LEU A 96 8.24 -6.20 -7.37
N PHE A 97 8.02 -5.21 -8.23
CA PHE A 97 6.75 -4.51 -8.38
C PHE A 97 6.23 -4.64 -9.81
N ILE A 98 4.91 -4.54 -9.95
CA ILE A 98 4.22 -4.41 -11.24
C ILE A 98 3.53 -3.06 -11.33
N LYS A 99 3.49 -2.50 -12.54
CA LYS A 99 2.60 -1.41 -12.91
C LYS A 99 1.41 -2.03 -13.63
N ARG A 100 0.22 -1.86 -13.06
CA ARG A 100 -1.01 -2.40 -13.63
C ARG A 100 -1.29 -1.80 -15.02
N ALA A 101 -1.75 -2.63 -15.94
CA ALA A 101 -2.18 -2.21 -17.26
C ALA A 101 -3.35 -1.22 -17.18
N SER A 102 -3.45 -0.34 -18.18
CA SER A 102 -4.56 0.60 -18.30
C SER A 102 -5.76 -0.12 -18.90
N ARG A 103 -6.88 -0.19 -18.16
CA ARG A 103 -8.15 -0.73 -18.65
C ARG A 103 -9.23 0.33 -18.58
N VAL A 104 -10.03 0.46 -19.62
CA VAL A 104 -11.18 1.38 -19.63
C VAL A 104 -12.14 0.96 -18.51
N GLY A 105 -12.36 1.86 -17.54
CA GLY A 105 -13.20 1.62 -16.37
C GLY A 105 -12.49 1.02 -15.15
N ASP A 106 -11.22 0.59 -15.26
CA ASP A 106 -10.42 0.23 -14.08
C ASP A 106 -9.87 1.49 -13.39
N ARG A 107 -10.19 1.61 -12.11
CA ARG A 107 -9.80 2.74 -11.26
C ARG A 107 -8.35 2.63 -10.77
N TRP A 108 -7.75 1.45 -10.88
CA TRP A 108 -6.37 1.18 -10.46
C TRP A 108 -5.39 1.21 -11.64
N THR A 109 -5.84 1.77 -12.77
CA THR A 109 -5.06 1.95 -13.99
C THR A 109 -3.72 2.61 -13.68
N GLY A 110 -2.61 1.91 -14.01
CA GLY A 110 -1.26 2.44 -13.85
C GLY A 110 -0.72 2.48 -12.42
N HIS A 111 -1.43 1.91 -11.44
CA HIS A 111 -0.95 1.84 -10.05
C HIS A 111 0.20 0.83 -9.92
N VAL A 112 1.14 1.14 -9.03
CA VAL A 112 2.19 0.20 -8.64
C VAL A 112 1.67 -0.74 -7.55
N ALA A 113 1.84 -2.04 -7.78
CA ALA A 113 1.40 -3.11 -6.90
C ALA A 113 2.46 -4.20 -6.77
N LEU A 114 2.28 -5.06 -5.77
CA LEU A 114 2.90 -6.39 -5.76
C LEU A 114 2.08 -7.29 -6.71
N PRO A 115 2.70 -8.29 -7.35
CA PRO A 115 1.95 -9.32 -8.08
C PRO A 115 0.91 -9.96 -7.17
N GLY A 116 -0.30 -10.18 -7.67
CA GLY A 116 -1.37 -10.75 -6.88
C GLY A 116 -2.78 -10.35 -7.28
N GLY A 117 -3.73 -11.11 -6.77
CA GLY A 117 -5.13 -10.96 -7.14
C GLY A 117 -6.08 -11.64 -6.17
N LYS A 118 -7.28 -11.94 -6.66
CA LYS A 118 -8.35 -12.47 -5.82
C LYS A 118 -8.13 -13.97 -5.65
N ARG A 119 -8.41 -14.48 -4.44
CA ARG A 119 -8.45 -15.93 -4.23
C ARG A 119 -9.63 -16.55 -4.99
N ASP A 120 -9.31 -17.62 -5.71
CA ASP A 120 -10.27 -18.43 -6.44
C ASP A 120 -10.71 -19.66 -5.64
N PRO A 121 -11.91 -20.21 -5.91
CA PRO A 121 -12.42 -21.39 -5.22
C PRO A 121 -11.50 -22.61 -5.31
N GLU A 122 -10.71 -22.71 -6.39
CA GLU A 122 -9.78 -23.78 -6.68
C GLU A 122 -8.45 -23.65 -5.90
N ASP A 123 -8.15 -22.46 -5.37
CA ASP A 123 -6.93 -22.21 -4.60
C ASP A 123 -7.03 -22.91 -3.22
N THR A 124 -6.10 -23.83 -2.94
CA THR A 124 -6.06 -24.61 -1.69
C THR A 124 -5.99 -23.73 -0.45
N ASP A 125 -5.20 -22.65 -0.51
CA ASP A 125 -5.04 -21.67 0.56
C ASP A 125 -4.77 -20.27 -0.04
N ASP A 126 -4.67 -19.26 0.82
CA ASP A 126 -4.38 -17.89 0.37
C ASP A 126 -2.98 -17.76 -0.26
N ARG A 127 -2.04 -18.63 0.12
CA ARG A 127 -0.67 -18.64 -0.45
C ARG A 127 -0.70 -19.16 -1.89
N ALA A 128 -1.47 -20.22 -2.17
CA ALA A 128 -1.66 -20.76 -3.50
C ALA A 128 -2.18 -19.69 -4.47
N ALA A 129 -3.12 -18.84 -4.01
CA ALA A 129 -3.59 -17.69 -4.78
C ALA A 129 -2.44 -16.72 -5.14
N ALA A 130 -1.57 -16.36 -4.19
CA ALA A 130 -0.42 -15.49 -4.49
C ALA A 130 0.57 -16.11 -5.50
N ILE A 131 0.77 -17.43 -5.43
CA ILE A 131 1.64 -18.17 -6.35
C ILE A 131 1.03 -18.22 -7.75
N ARG A 132 -0.25 -18.56 -7.86
CA ARG A 132 -0.99 -18.57 -9.14
C ARG A 132 -0.93 -17.20 -9.81
N GLU A 133 -1.30 -16.16 -9.08
CA GLU A 133 -1.34 -14.79 -9.60
C GLU A 133 0.06 -14.29 -10.02
N ALA A 134 1.13 -14.62 -9.28
CA ALA A 134 2.49 -14.31 -9.70
C ALA A 134 2.88 -15.05 -11.00
N SER A 135 2.41 -16.29 -11.19
CA SER A 135 2.63 -17.04 -12.42
C SER A 135 1.84 -16.44 -13.59
N GLU A 136 0.57 -16.08 -13.38
CA GLU A 136 -0.31 -15.49 -14.40
C GLU A 136 0.17 -14.09 -14.82
N GLU A 137 0.39 -13.19 -13.86
CA GLU A 137 0.69 -11.78 -14.14
C GLU A 137 2.12 -11.56 -14.69
N VAL A 138 3.12 -12.26 -14.14
CA VAL A 138 4.54 -12.02 -14.43
C VAL A 138 5.32 -13.26 -14.87
N GLY A 139 4.69 -14.43 -14.97
CA GLY A 139 5.35 -15.66 -15.42
C GLY A 139 6.26 -16.30 -14.38
N LEU A 140 6.18 -15.90 -13.11
CA LEU A 140 7.03 -16.45 -12.05
C LEU A 140 6.41 -17.67 -11.39
N ASP A 141 7.03 -18.82 -11.58
CA ASP A 141 6.70 -20.02 -10.83
C ASP A 141 7.46 -20.06 -9.50
N LEU A 142 6.78 -19.60 -8.44
CA LEU A 142 7.28 -19.53 -7.08
C LEU A 142 7.34 -20.90 -6.37
N THR A 143 6.94 -22.00 -7.04
CA THR A 143 7.03 -23.36 -6.51
C THR A 143 8.37 -24.04 -6.82
N THR A 144 9.14 -23.48 -7.74
CA THR A 144 10.46 -24.00 -8.13
C THR A 144 11.48 -23.90 -6.99
N ASN A 145 12.54 -24.72 -7.05
CA ASN A 145 13.63 -24.71 -6.06
C ASN A 145 14.45 -23.41 -6.05
N ASP A 146 14.27 -22.58 -7.08
CA ASP A 146 14.86 -21.26 -7.22
C ASP A 146 14.21 -20.22 -6.29
N TYR A 147 13.12 -20.58 -5.60
CA TYR A 147 12.46 -19.75 -4.60
C TYR A 147 12.37 -20.45 -3.24
N ILE A 148 12.41 -19.62 -2.20
CA ILE A 148 12.15 -20.02 -0.82
C ILE A 148 10.91 -19.27 -0.34
N TYR A 149 9.87 -20.01 0.05
CA TYR A 149 8.75 -19.42 0.79
C TYR A 149 9.20 -19.12 2.23
N ILE A 150 9.09 -17.86 2.63
CA ILE A 150 9.56 -17.39 3.94
C ILE A 150 8.42 -17.45 4.97
N GLY A 151 7.29 -16.84 4.65
CA GLY A 151 6.17 -16.65 5.57
C GLY A 151 5.17 -15.62 5.05
N ASN A 152 4.29 -15.14 5.93
CA ASN A 152 3.29 -14.11 5.64
C ASN A 152 3.63 -12.79 6.35
N LEU A 153 3.10 -11.68 5.84
CA LEU A 153 3.03 -10.40 6.55
C LEU A 153 1.62 -10.22 7.15
N PRO A 154 1.37 -9.21 8.02
CA PRO A 154 0.07 -9.03 8.62
C PRO A 154 -1.09 -8.94 7.60
N GLU A 155 -2.03 -9.88 7.73
CA GLU A 155 -3.29 -9.87 6.99
C GLU A 155 -4.14 -8.67 7.43
N ARG A 156 -4.90 -8.10 6.48
CA ARG A 156 -5.66 -6.87 6.74
C ARG A 156 -7.04 -6.89 6.13
N VAL A 157 -8.03 -6.46 6.91
CA VAL A 157 -9.38 -6.21 6.42
C VAL A 157 -9.39 -4.88 5.68
N VAL A 158 -9.56 -4.95 4.37
CA VAL A 158 -9.69 -3.80 3.49
C VAL A 158 -11.14 -3.34 3.51
N THR A 159 -11.39 -2.07 3.83
CA THR A 159 -12.75 -1.48 3.83
C THR A 159 -12.92 -0.39 2.77
N THR A 160 -14.16 0.06 2.58
CA THR A 160 -14.47 1.23 1.74
C THR A 160 -13.76 2.49 2.24
N SER A 161 -13.62 3.53 1.41
CA SER A 161 -12.86 4.76 1.74
C SER A 161 -13.27 5.48 3.03
N TRP A 162 -14.43 5.12 3.58
CA TRP A 162 -15.00 5.73 4.77
C TRP A 162 -15.03 4.78 5.98
N GLY A 163 -14.40 3.60 5.89
CA GLY A 163 -14.22 2.67 7.00
C GLY A 163 -15.44 1.82 7.35
N SER A 164 -16.53 1.93 6.60
CA SER A 164 -17.85 1.45 7.05
C SER A 164 -18.20 0.04 6.59
N VAL A 165 -17.60 -0.45 5.50
CA VAL A 165 -17.96 -1.76 4.91
C VAL A 165 -16.70 -2.55 4.55
N PRO A 166 -16.50 -3.78 5.06
CA PRO A 166 -15.40 -4.64 4.66
C PRO A 166 -15.60 -5.14 3.21
N LEU A 167 -14.52 -5.09 2.43
CA LEU A 167 -14.51 -5.40 1.01
C LEU A 167 -13.78 -6.70 0.70
N MET A 168 -12.64 -6.93 1.37
CA MET A 168 -11.85 -8.15 1.28
C MET A 168 -10.87 -8.26 2.46
N VAL A 169 -10.34 -9.45 2.69
CA VAL A 169 -9.10 -9.63 3.47
C VAL A 169 -7.92 -9.70 2.49
N LEU A 170 -6.88 -8.90 2.73
CA LEU A 170 -5.66 -8.88 1.92
C LEU A 170 -4.54 -9.63 2.63
N CYS A 171 -3.95 -10.60 1.92
CA CYS A 171 -3.05 -11.63 2.45
C CYS A 171 -1.67 -11.56 1.75
N PRO A 172 -0.69 -10.84 2.33
CA PRO A 172 0.65 -10.75 1.78
C PRO A 172 1.56 -11.93 2.17
N PHE A 173 2.26 -12.52 1.20
CA PHE A 173 3.22 -13.62 1.37
C PHE A 173 4.61 -13.25 0.85
N VAL A 174 5.66 -13.72 1.51
CA VAL A 174 7.06 -13.37 1.20
C VAL A 174 7.80 -14.55 0.58
N PHE A 175 8.44 -14.29 -0.56
CA PHE A 175 9.25 -15.25 -1.30
C PHE A 175 10.64 -14.67 -1.57
N LEU A 176 11.67 -15.50 -1.52
CA LEU A 176 13.05 -15.13 -1.79
C LEU A 176 13.59 -15.93 -2.98
N SER A 177 14.03 -15.24 -4.03
CA SER A 177 14.78 -15.82 -5.15
C SER A 177 16.20 -16.17 -4.71
N THR A 178 16.61 -17.42 -4.95
CA THR A 178 17.97 -17.91 -4.67
C THR A 178 18.92 -17.81 -5.87
N ARG A 179 18.42 -17.32 -7.00
CA ARG A 179 19.20 -17.09 -8.22
C ARG A 179 19.94 -15.76 -8.18
N SER A 180 21.12 -15.72 -8.81
CA SER A 180 21.91 -14.50 -8.97
C SER A 180 21.62 -13.74 -10.27
N ASP A 181 21.08 -14.43 -11.28
CA ASP A 181 20.58 -13.83 -12.51
C ASP A 181 19.13 -13.39 -12.37
N SER A 182 18.70 -12.53 -13.30
CA SER A 182 17.33 -12.03 -13.29
C SER A 182 16.39 -13.08 -13.89
N PRO A 183 15.28 -13.44 -13.23
CA PRO A 183 14.35 -14.41 -13.79
C PRO A 183 13.73 -13.87 -15.07
N THR A 184 13.48 -14.74 -16.03
CA THR A 184 12.77 -14.36 -17.26
C THR A 184 11.29 -14.11 -16.91
N LEU A 185 10.86 -12.85 -16.96
CA LEU A 185 9.49 -12.46 -16.68
C LEU A 185 8.65 -12.48 -17.97
N LYS A 186 7.47 -13.09 -17.89
CA LYS A 186 6.47 -13.12 -18.98
C LYS A 186 5.24 -12.32 -18.53
N LEU A 187 5.22 -11.03 -18.86
CA LEU A 187 4.17 -10.13 -18.40
C LEU A 187 2.86 -10.37 -19.17
N GLN A 188 1.76 -10.56 -18.44
CA GLN A 188 0.43 -10.67 -19.03
C GLN A 188 -0.06 -9.27 -19.49
N PRO A 189 -0.22 -9.01 -20.80
CA PRO A 189 -0.43 -7.65 -21.31
C PRO A 189 -1.75 -7.01 -20.90
N THR A 190 -2.75 -7.83 -20.60
CA THR A 190 -4.04 -7.34 -20.12
C THR A 190 -3.96 -6.84 -18.68
N GLU A 191 -2.98 -7.27 -17.89
CA GLU A 191 -2.95 -7.04 -16.43
C GLU A 191 -1.75 -6.21 -15.99
N VAL A 192 -0.61 -6.40 -16.65
CA VAL A 192 0.66 -5.78 -16.30
C VAL A 192 1.19 -4.99 -17.49
N ALA A 193 1.34 -3.68 -17.31
CA ALA A 193 2.00 -2.81 -18.29
C ALA A 193 3.53 -2.93 -18.22
N SER A 194 4.08 -3.05 -17.01
CA SER A 194 5.51 -3.17 -16.79
C SER A 194 5.83 -3.78 -15.43
N SER A 195 7.01 -4.37 -15.28
CA SER A 195 7.55 -4.83 -14.01
C SER A 195 8.86 -4.11 -13.67
N HIS A 196 9.16 -4.01 -12.39
CA HIS A 196 10.21 -3.17 -11.85
C HIS A 196 10.87 -3.83 -10.65
N TRP A 197 12.18 -4.05 -10.71
CA TRP A 197 12.97 -4.46 -9.55
C TRP A 197 13.54 -3.23 -8.86
N VAL A 198 13.10 -3.00 -7.62
CA VAL A 198 13.43 -1.79 -6.86
C VAL A 198 14.28 -2.14 -5.65
N PRO A 199 15.45 -1.49 -5.46
CA PRO A 199 16.30 -1.70 -4.29
C PRO A 199 15.61 -1.37 -2.97
N LEU A 200 15.82 -2.22 -1.96
CA LEU A 200 15.33 -1.96 -0.60
C LEU A 200 15.88 -0.65 -0.02
N GLU A 201 17.11 -0.27 -0.40
CA GLU A 201 17.69 1.03 -0.04
C GLU A 201 16.86 2.23 -0.53
N ASN A 202 16.31 2.17 -1.76
CA ASN A 202 15.43 3.20 -2.28
C ASN A 202 14.13 3.28 -1.47
N LEU A 203 13.57 2.12 -1.09
CA LEU A 203 12.35 2.04 -0.28
C LEU A 203 12.55 2.51 1.18
N LEU A 204 13.75 2.33 1.74
CA LEU A 204 14.10 2.79 3.08
C LEU A 204 14.46 4.28 3.10
N SER A 205 14.98 4.82 2.00
CA SER A 205 15.48 6.18 1.92
C SER A 205 14.42 7.25 2.28
N PRO A 206 14.78 8.23 3.15
CA PRO A 206 13.96 9.42 3.38
C PRO A 206 13.81 10.31 2.14
N SER A 207 14.80 10.32 1.23
CA SER A 207 14.78 11.18 0.03
C SER A 207 13.78 10.69 -1.02
N ALA A 208 13.43 9.41 -1.01
CA ALA A 208 12.43 8.83 -1.90
C ALA A 208 10.98 9.12 -1.45
N ARG A 209 10.77 9.72 -0.28
CA ARG A 209 9.43 10.00 0.27
C ARG A 209 8.77 11.15 -0.49
N THR A 210 7.59 10.90 -1.02
CA THR A 210 6.80 11.87 -1.78
C THR A 210 5.32 11.76 -1.42
N VAL A 211 4.46 12.43 -2.18
CA VAL A 211 3.01 12.36 -2.05
C VAL A 211 2.35 12.08 -3.39
N GLU A 212 1.24 11.35 -3.35
CA GLU A 212 0.35 11.20 -4.49
C GLU A 212 -0.90 12.06 -4.30
N TYR A 213 -1.33 12.73 -5.37
CA TYR A 213 -2.48 13.62 -5.36
C TYR A 213 -3.70 12.95 -5.98
N VAL A 214 -4.76 12.85 -5.19
CA VAL A 214 -6.00 12.17 -5.60
C VAL A 214 -7.16 13.15 -5.56
N ASP A 215 -7.90 13.23 -6.67
CA ASP A 215 -9.16 13.96 -6.71
C ASP A 215 -10.27 13.15 -6.01
N MET A 216 -10.67 13.60 -4.83
CA MET A 216 -11.75 12.98 -4.05
C MET A 216 -13.15 13.47 -4.44
N SER A 217 -13.26 14.49 -5.30
CA SER A 217 -14.55 15.08 -5.69
C SER A 217 -15.50 14.07 -6.34
N GLN A 218 -14.96 13.10 -7.07
CA GLN A 218 -15.74 12.04 -7.69
C GLN A 218 -16.46 11.16 -6.66
N ARG A 219 -15.88 11.02 -5.46
CA ARG A 219 -16.45 10.24 -4.35
C ARG A 219 -17.51 11.02 -3.60
N PHE A 220 -17.34 12.34 -3.44
CA PHE A 220 -18.36 13.22 -2.85
C PHE A 220 -19.59 13.41 -3.75
N ALA A 221 -19.40 13.33 -5.08
CA ALA A 221 -20.48 13.49 -6.07
C ALA A 221 -21.63 12.49 -5.91
N LYS A 222 -21.33 11.26 -5.47
CA LYS A 222 -22.36 10.21 -5.27
C LYS A 222 -23.37 10.56 -4.18
N GLN A 223 -23.03 11.48 -3.28
CA GLN A 223 -23.88 11.86 -2.14
C GLN A 223 -24.59 13.22 -2.34
N GLY A 224 -24.19 14.05 -3.31
CA GLY A 224 -24.68 15.43 -3.44
C GLY A 224 -24.93 15.95 -4.88
N GLY A 225 -24.78 15.12 -5.91
CA GLY A 225 -25.02 15.52 -7.31
C GLY A 225 -23.91 16.36 -7.95
N LEU A 226 -24.13 16.80 -9.19
CA LEU A 226 -23.12 17.46 -10.04
C LEU A 226 -22.66 18.84 -9.52
N ILE A 227 -23.56 19.62 -8.92
CA ILE A 227 -23.24 20.94 -8.37
C ILE A 227 -22.35 20.79 -7.12
N ALA A 228 -22.72 19.88 -6.22
CA ALA A 228 -21.89 19.58 -5.05
C ALA A 228 -20.51 19.05 -5.45
N ARG A 229 -20.42 18.28 -6.54
CA ARG A 229 -19.14 17.83 -7.12
C ARG A 229 -18.25 18.99 -7.56
N LEU A 230 -18.79 19.93 -8.34
CA LEU A 230 -18.04 21.09 -8.83
C LEU A 230 -17.59 21.99 -7.69
N ILE A 231 -18.47 22.23 -6.71
CA ILE A 231 -18.18 23.00 -5.51
C ILE A 231 -17.10 22.32 -4.66
N CYS A 232 -17.24 21.02 -4.37
CA CYS A 232 -16.23 20.27 -3.62
C CYS A 232 -14.89 20.25 -4.32
N ARG A 233 -14.87 20.10 -5.66
CA ARG A 233 -13.64 20.08 -6.45
C ARG A 233 -12.94 21.43 -6.45
N SER A 234 -13.70 22.52 -6.62
CA SER A 234 -13.14 23.87 -6.62
C SER A 234 -12.69 24.35 -5.23
N LEU A 235 -13.29 23.84 -4.16
CA LEU A 235 -13.02 24.31 -2.79
C LEU A 235 -12.04 23.43 -2.01
N ALA A 236 -12.24 22.11 -2.02
CA ALA A 236 -11.46 21.19 -1.17
C ALA A 236 -10.08 20.86 -1.76
N GLY A 237 -9.90 21.03 -3.07
CA GLY A 237 -8.68 20.64 -3.77
C GLY A 237 -8.48 19.12 -3.84
N SER A 238 -7.23 18.71 -4.07
CA SER A 238 -6.84 17.29 -4.09
C SER A 238 -6.43 16.82 -2.69
N MET A 239 -6.54 15.52 -2.46
CA MET A 239 -6.05 14.88 -1.25
C MET A 239 -4.65 14.32 -1.49
N GLU A 240 -3.72 14.67 -0.62
CA GLU A 240 -2.33 14.20 -0.56
C GLU A 240 -2.27 12.88 0.22
N PHE A 241 -1.70 11.85 -0.39
CA PHE A 241 -1.41 10.55 0.23
C PHE A 241 0.09 10.34 0.30
N ALA A 242 0.57 9.66 1.36
CA ALA A 242 1.97 9.25 1.43
C ALA A 242 2.31 8.32 0.25
N ALA A 243 3.47 8.57 -0.36
CA ALA A 243 3.98 7.79 -1.46
C ALA A 243 5.51 7.63 -1.35
N ILE A 244 6.06 6.62 -2.04
CA ILE A 244 7.50 6.47 -2.29
C ILE A 244 7.72 6.57 -3.79
N HIS A 245 8.68 7.39 -4.20
CA HIS A 245 9.16 7.44 -5.56
C HIS A 245 10.12 6.28 -5.81
N LEU A 246 9.71 5.34 -6.65
CA LEU A 246 10.48 4.15 -6.96
C LEU A 246 11.56 4.45 -7.99
N GLN A 247 12.78 4.01 -7.71
CA GLN A 247 13.90 4.03 -8.64
C GLN A 247 14.33 2.58 -8.91
N PRO A 248 13.78 1.95 -9.97
CA PRO A 248 14.12 0.57 -10.29
C PRO A 248 15.49 0.47 -10.95
N ASN A 249 16.23 -0.59 -10.60
CA ASN A 249 17.48 -0.97 -11.28
C ASN A 249 17.23 -1.74 -12.57
N GLU A 250 16.06 -2.37 -12.67
CA GLU A 250 15.65 -3.13 -13.83
C GLU A 250 14.16 -2.91 -14.07
N THR A 251 13.80 -2.66 -15.32
CA THR A 251 12.42 -2.48 -15.75
C THR A 251 12.19 -3.28 -17.01
N LEU A 252 11.12 -4.08 -17.00
CA LEU A 252 10.63 -4.77 -18.18
C LEU A 252 9.29 -4.17 -18.57
N MET A 253 9.17 -3.71 -19.82
CA MET A 253 7.91 -3.23 -20.38
C MET A 253 7.19 -4.38 -21.08
N CYS A 254 5.86 -4.41 -21.01
CA CYS A 254 5.08 -5.37 -21.77
C CYS A 254 4.98 -4.95 -23.24
N ASN A 255 5.20 -5.89 -24.17
CA ASN A 255 5.27 -5.59 -25.61
C ASN A 255 3.90 -5.30 -26.27
N THR A 256 2.79 -5.68 -25.65
CA THR A 256 1.45 -5.68 -26.31
C THR A 256 0.33 -5.18 -25.39
N THR A 257 0.50 -4.05 -24.72
CA THR A 257 -0.68 -3.37 -24.16
C THR A 257 -1.57 -2.91 -25.31
N PRO A 258 -2.80 -3.42 -25.47
CA PRO A 258 -3.72 -2.87 -26.46
C PRO A 258 -3.97 -1.40 -26.11
N SER A 259 -3.55 -0.50 -26.99
CA SER A 259 -3.96 0.90 -26.89
C SER A 259 -5.50 0.97 -26.93
N PRO A 260 -6.15 1.78 -26.08
CA PRO A 260 -7.60 1.97 -26.14
C PRO A 260 -8.08 2.54 -27.49
N ASP A 261 -7.17 2.96 -28.37
CA ASP A 261 -7.46 3.58 -29.67
C ASP A 261 -7.73 2.58 -30.81
N THR A 262 -7.63 1.26 -30.61
CA THR A 262 -7.93 0.29 -31.69
C THR A 262 -9.43 0.00 -31.87
N ILE A 263 -10.31 0.64 -31.08
CA ILE A 263 -11.77 0.58 -31.28
C ILE A 263 -12.37 1.99 -31.22
N ALA A 264 -12.11 2.83 -32.22
CA ALA A 264 -13.04 3.89 -32.63
C ALA A 264 -12.69 4.45 -34.01
N SER A 265 -13.63 4.27 -34.93
CA SER A 265 -13.72 4.92 -36.23
C SER A 265 -13.39 6.42 -36.20
N GLN A 266 -12.66 6.86 -37.22
CA GLN A 266 -12.33 8.25 -37.51
C GLN A 266 -13.59 9.14 -37.57
N SER A 267 -13.71 10.10 -36.67
CA SER A 267 -14.48 11.33 -36.89
C SER A 267 -13.91 12.46 -36.03
N SER A 268 -13.51 13.55 -36.68
CA SER A 268 -12.89 14.74 -36.06
C SER A 268 -13.83 15.38 -35.01
N PRO A 269 -13.37 15.71 -33.79
CA PRO A 269 -14.25 16.24 -32.75
C PRO A 269 -14.58 17.72 -32.97
N SER A 270 -15.83 18.11 -32.71
CA SER A 270 -16.30 19.50 -32.83
C SER A 270 -15.83 20.36 -31.64
N ILE A 271 -15.85 21.69 -31.82
CA ILE A 271 -15.40 22.70 -30.85
C ILE A 271 -16.06 22.54 -29.46
N PHE A 272 -17.28 22.00 -29.41
CA PHE A 272 -18.01 21.76 -28.16
C PHE A 272 -17.43 20.59 -27.33
N GLN A 273 -16.78 19.61 -27.97
CA GLN A 273 -16.02 18.56 -27.28
C GLN A 273 -14.70 19.08 -26.72
N ARG A 274 -14.04 20.04 -27.39
CA ARG A 274 -12.83 20.72 -26.88
C ARG A 274 -13.09 21.48 -25.57
N TRP A 275 -14.29 22.07 -25.43
CA TRP A 275 -14.70 22.72 -24.18
C TRP A 275 -15.00 21.71 -23.06
N LYS A 276 -15.60 20.55 -23.38
CA LYS A 276 -15.79 19.46 -22.40
C LYS A 276 -14.47 18.88 -21.89
N THR A 277 -13.41 18.84 -22.69
CA THR A 277 -12.06 18.43 -22.25
C THR A 277 -11.38 19.48 -21.36
N CYS A 278 -11.65 20.77 -21.56
CA CYS A 278 -11.15 21.82 -20.68
C CYS A 278 -11.78 21.76 -19.27
N CYS A 279 -13.06 21.37 -19.17
CA CYS A 279 -13.76 21.26 -17.88
C CYS A 279 -13.77 19.85 -17.27
N SER A 280 -13.30 18.83 -18.00
CA SER A 280 -13.14 17.47 -17.51
C SER A 280 -11.66 17.12 -17.47
N THR A 281 -10.99 17.35 -16.34
CA THR A 281 -9.73 16.65 -16.05
C THR A 281 -10.03 15.18 -15.70
N ASN A 282 -10.59 14.46 -16.66
CA ASN A 282 -10.25 13.06 -16.76
C ASN A 282 -8.99 13.08 -17.61
N SER A 283 -7.84 12.84 -16.98
CA SER A 283 -6.62 12.51 -17.70
C SER A 283 -6.89 11.23 -18.49
N ALA A 284 -7.41 11.38 -19.71
CA ALA A 284 -7.46 10.32 -20.68
C ALA A 284 -6.02 9.87 -20.92
N ALA A 285 -5.81 8.57 -20.75
CA ALA A 285 -4.54 7.90 -20.74
C ALA A 285 -3.86 7.98 -22.11
N SER A 286 -2.86 8.85 -22.24
CA SER A 286 -1.67 8.49 -23.01
C SER A 286 -0.82 7.54 -22.15
N VAL A 287 -0.25 6.51 -22.76
CA VAL A 287 0.78 5.65 -22.13
C VAL A 287 2.02 6.50 -21.93
N ASP A 288 2.00 7.29 -20.86
CA ASP A 288 3.04 8.26 -20.58
C ASP A 288 4.12 7.56 -19.75
N SER A 289 5.15 7.09 -20.44
CA SER A 289 6.40 6.57 -19.86
C SER A 289 7.13 7.62 -19.00
N THR A 290 6.65 8.86 -18.99
CA THR A 290 7.20 9.98 -18.21
C THR A 290 6.63 10.12 -16.80
N ARG A 291 5.52 9.42 -16.47
CA ARG A 291 4.97 9.52 -15.11
C ARG A 291 5.86 8.79 -14.11
N PRO A 292 6.20 9.41 -12.98
CA PRO A 292 7.01 8.77 -11.94
C PRO A 292 6.31 7.52 -11.40
N LEU A 293 7.11 6.49 -11.11
CA LEU A 293 6.61 5.27 -10.48
C LEU A 293 6.41 5.56 -8.99
N LEU A 294 5.16 5.71 -8.59
CA LEU A 294 4.79 6.01 -7.21
C LEU A 294 4.19 4.79 -6.53
N LEU A 295 4.79 4.37 -5.43
CA LEU A 295 4.24 3.37 -4.52
C LEU A 295 3.42 4.06 -3.44
N TRP A 296 2.12 3.82 -3.43
CA TRP A 296 1.18 4.42 -2.48
C TRP A 296 0.01 3.47 -2.19
N GLY A 297 -0.88 3.86 -1.28
CA GLY A 297 -2.10 3.09 -0.98
C GLY A 297 -1.84 1.76 -0.26
N LEU A 298 -2.57 0.71 -0.65
CA LEU A 298 -2.53 -0.62 -0.01
C LEU A 298 -1.15 -1.25 -0.04
N THR A 299 -0.50 -1.22 -1.20
CA THR A 299 0.84 -1.78 -1.41
C THR A 299 1.86 -1.09 -0.51
N LEU A 300 1.83 0.25 -0.45
CA LEU A 300 2.70 1.00 0.47
C LEU A 300 2.43 0.64 1.92
N GLY A 301 1.17 0.39 2.30
CA GLY A 301 0.83 -0.10 3.63
C GLY A 301 1.44 -1.46 3.95
N ILE A 302 1.51 -2.39 2.98
CA ILE A 302 2.14 -3.71 3.18
C ILE A 302 3.64 -3.53 3.37
N LEU A 303 4.24 -2.76 2.47
CA LEU A 303 5.67 -2.50 2.50
C LEU A 303 6.08 -1.72 3.75
N ALA A 304 5.25 -0.81 4.26
CA ALA A 304 5.57 -0.08 5.49
C ALA A 304 5.78 -1.02 6.69
N ASP A 305 4.98 -2.09 6.81
CA ASP A 305 5.14 -3.07 7.88
C ASP A 305 6.45 -3.87 7.71
N PHE A 306 6.74 -4.32 6.49
CA PHE A 306 7.97 -5.05 6.18
C PHE A 306 9.23 -4.18 6.35
N LEU A 307 9.21 -2.96 5.83
CA LEU A 307 10.33 -2.01 5.89
C LEU A 307 10.60 -1.54 7.33
N ASP A 308 9.60 -1.54 8.22
CA ASP A 308 9.80 -1.21 9.65
C ASP A 308 10.54 -2.33 10.40
N MET A 309 10.52 -3.57 9.88
CA MET A 309 11.34 -4.68 10.40
C MET A 309 12.82 -4.51 10.04
N LEU A 310 13.14 -3.70 9.02
CA LEU A 310 14.50 -3.41 8.60
C LEU A 310 15.03 -2.12 9.25
N PRO A 311 16.33 -2.04 9.54
CA PRO A 311 16.94 -0.81 10.00
C PRO A 311 16.80 0.27 8.91
N PRO A 312 16.58 1.53 9.28
CA PRO A 312 16.67 2.09 10.63
C PRO A 312 15.36 2.03 11.46
N HIS A 313 14.37 1.19 11.08
CA HIS A 313 13.06 1.10 11.76
C HIS A 313 12.31 2.44 11.80
N THR A 314 12.42 3.19 10.69
CA THR A 314 11.78 4.50 10.54
C THR A 314 10.68 4.51 9.49
N ALA A 315 10.42 3.39 8.81
CA ALA A 315 9.49 3.33 7.69
C ALA A 315 8.11 3.88 8.08
N VAL A 316 7.61 3.51 9.27
CA VAL A 316 6.33 3.99 9.78
C VAL A 316 6.41 5.46 10.23
N ARG A 317 7.58 5.92 10.71
CA ARG A 317 7.78 7.34 11.11
C ARG A 317 7.80 8.28 9.91
N LEU A 318 8.30 7.80 8.77
CA LEU A 318 8.32 8.54 7.51
C LEU A 318 6.94 8.61 6.84
N TRP A 319 5.95 7.87 7.36
CA TRP A 319 4.58 7.90 6.87
C TRP A 319 3.89 9.23 7.19
N LYS A 320 3.33 9.88 6.16
CA LYS A 320 2.54 11.10 6.29
C LYS A 320 1.04 10.78 6.35
N TYR A 321 0.34 11.41 7.29
CA TYR A 321 -1.12 11.31 7.37
C TYR A 321 -1.75 11.99 6.13
N PRO A 322 -2.77 11.36 5.52
CA PRO A 322 -3.40 11.94 4.34
C PRO A 322 -4.07 13.29 4.64
N THR A 323 -3.84 14.32 3.84
CA THR A 323 -4.37 15.67 4.06
C THR A 323 -4.83 16.30 2.75
N PHE A 324 -5.44 17.49 2.78
CA PHE A 324 -5.86 18.20 1.57
C PHE A 324 -4.84 19.28 1.16
N THR A 325 -4.82 19.62 -0.13
CA THR A 325 -4.01 20.72 -0.67
C THR A 325 -4.54 22.10 -0.24
N SER A 326 -5.85 22.21 0.01
CA SER A 326 -6.49 23.45 0.44
C SER A 326 -5.99 23.89 1.84
N PRO A 327 -5.38 25.07 2.00
CA PRO A 327 -4.70 25.46 3.24
C PRO A 327 -5.60 25.51 4.47
N ASP A 328 -6.83 26.00 4.33
CA ASP A 328 -7.80 26.11 5.42
C ASP A 328 -8.35 24.74 5.83
N LEU A 329 -8.68 23.87 4.86
CA LEU A 329 -9.05 22.48 5.15
C LEU A 329 -7.90 21.73 5.83
N ARG A 330 -6.66 21.88 5.34
CA ARG A 330 -5.46 21.31 5.95
C ARG A 330 -5.27 21.77 7.39
N PHE A 331 -5.51 23.05 7.66
CA PHE A 331 -5.45 23.61 9.01
C PHE A 331 -6.51 23.01 9.94
N ILE A 332 -7.77 22.96 9.50
CA ILE A 332 -8.88 22.34 10.26
C ILE A 332 -8.58 20.88 10.55
N VAL A 333 -8.10 20.12 9.56
CA VAL A 333 -7.69 18.72 9.72
C VAL A 333 -6.55 18.61 10.73
N SER A 334 -5.54 19.48 10.66
CA SER A 334 -4.42 19.48 11.60
C SER A 334 -4.88 19.63 13.05
N ILE A 335 -5.78 20.59 13.33
CA ILE A 335 -6.33 20.83 14.66
C ILE A 335 -7.12 19.61 15.15
N LEU A 336 -8.11 19.16 14.37
CA LEU A 336 -9.04 18.11 14.79
C LEU A 336 -8.36 16.74 14.96
N THR A 337 -7.22 16.53 14.30
CA THR A 337 -6.52 15.24 14.31
C THR A 337 -5.25 15.25 15.16
N TYR A 338 -4.74 16.41 15.62
CA TYR A 338 -3.48 16.53 16.36
C TYR A 338 -3.38 15.56 17.55
N GLY A 339 -4.36 15.58 18.45
CA GLY A 339 -4.36 14.72 19.64
C GLY A 339 -4.51 13.24 19.30
N LEU A 340 -5.18 12.89 18.20
CA LEU A 340 -5.32 11.52 17.73
C LEU A 340 -4.02 10.99 17.12
N ARG A 341 -3.39 11.78 16.24
CA ARG A 341 -2.10 11.46 15.63
C ARG A 341 -1.01 11.23 16.68
N LYS A 342 -0.96 12.09 17.72
CA LYS A 342 -0.01 11.94 18.84
C LYS A 342 -0.23 10.62 19.58
N ARG A 343 -1.48 10.28 19.91
CA ARG A 343 -1.83 9.01 20.59
C ARG A 343 -1.50 7.78 19.74
N ASN A 344 -1.84 7.80 18.45
CA ASN A 344 -1.59 6.67 17.56
C ASN A 344 -0.09 6.45 17.31
N MET A 345 0.69 7.52 17.13
CA MET A 345 2.15 7.43 17.00
C MET A 345 2.81 6.84 18.26
N LEU A 346 2.33 7.19 19.45
CA LEU A 346 2.82 6.59 20.69
C LEU A 346 2.51 5.09 20.74
N ARG A 347 1.31 4.66 20.31
CA ARG A 347 0.94 3.23 20.26
C ARG A 347 1.77 2.42 19.29
N VAL A 348 2.12 2.97 18.12
CA VAL A 348 3.06 2.32 17.21
C VAL A 348 4.44 2.17 17.87
N ARG A 349 4.90 3.21 18.58
CA ARG A 349 6.20 3.17 19.26
C ARG A 349 6.23 2.21 20.45
N SER A 350 5.13 2.07 21.18
CA SER A 350 5.00 1.27 22.39
C SER A 350 4.43 -0.13 22.15
N GLY A 351 3.88 -0.40 20.96
CA GLY A 351 3.46 -1.73 20.56
C GLY A 351 4.65 -2.70 20.62
N PRO A 352 4.40 -4.01 20.75
CA PRO A 352 5.46 -5.00 20.81
C PRO A 352 6.32 -4.87 19.54
N ARG A 353 7.45 -4.17 19.67
CA ARG A 353 8.51 -4.21 18.69
C ARG A 353 8.92 -5.67 18.67
N THR A 354 8.95 -6.30 17.51
CA THR A 354 9.34 -7.71 17.34
C THR A 354 10.81 -7.98 17.70
N VAL A 355 11.45 -7.09 18.47
CA VAL A 355 12.71 -7.29 19.15
C VAL A 355 12.48 -7.15 20.66
N ALA A 356 12.65 -8.30 21.33
CA ALA A 356 12.98 -8.50 22.75
C ALA A 356 11.89 -9.05 23.71
N SER A 357 12.27 -10.20 24.27
CA SER A 357 12.08 -10.64 25.66
C SER A 357 10.82 -11.46 25.98
N ASN A 358 11.10 -12.73 26.33
CA ASN A 358 10.20 -13.69 26.98
C ASN A 358 9.37 -13.04 28.09
N THR A 359 8.04 -13.11 28.03
CA THR A 359 7.21 -13.27 29.23
C THR A 359 5.76 -13.66 28.90
N ALA A 360 5.36 -14.75 29.55
CA ALA A 360 4.02 -15.12 30.04
C ALA A 360 2.85 -15.25 29.04
N VAL A 361 2.67 -16.51 28.64
CA VAL A 361 1.43 -17.19 28.27
C VAL A 361 0.36 -16.96 29.34
N ASP A 362 -0.90 -16.69 28.96
CA ASP A 362 -1.99 -17.36 29.64
C ASP A 362 -3.25 -17.55 28.79
N SER A 363 -3.74 -18.79 28.89
CA SER A 363 -4.83 -19.43 28.19
C SER A 363 -6.19 -19.17 28.85
N LYS A 364 -7.26 -18.97 28.05
CA LYS A 364 -8.58 -19.62 28.22
C LYS A 364 -9.59 -19.17 27.16
N THR A 365 -10.14 -20.15 26.46
CA THR A 365 -11.23 -20.07 25.48
C THR A 365 -12.59 -20.11 26.19
N ALA A 366 -13.54 -19.29 25.76
CA ALA A 366 -14.97 -19.54 25.95
C ALA A 366 -15.75 -18.97 24.76
N ALA A 367 -16.45 -19.84 24.02
CA ALA A 367 -17.41 -19.48 22.99
C ALA A 367 -18.76 -19.11 23.62
N LEU A 368 -19.59 -18.27 22.94
CA LEU A 368 -21.07 -18.15 23.02
C LEU A 368 -21.56 -16.98 22.10
N PRO A 369 -22.87 -16.82 21.79
CA PRO A 369 -23.37 -16.71 20.41
C PRO A 369 -23.85 -15.31 19.94
N VAL A 370 -24.30 -15.33 18.67
CA VAL A 370 -24.67 -14.29 17.70
C VAL A 370 -25.83 -13.36 18.10
N HIS A 371 -25.72 -12.07 17.72
CA HIS A 371 -26.88 -11.24 17.38
C HIS A 371 -26.67 -10.51 16.03
N GLN A 372 -27.72 -10.54 15.22
CA GLN A 372 -27.79 -10.05 13.84
C GLN A 372 -28.62 -8.77 13.83
N GLU A 373 -28.13 -7.71 13.18
CA GLU A 373 -28.96 -6.55 12.82
C GLU A 373 -28.87 -6.23 11.32
N THR A 374 -29.98 -5.72 10.83
CA THR A 374 -30.49 -5.80 9.48
C THR A 374 -30.12 -4.61 8.59
N ASN A 375 -29.64 -4.94 7.39
CA ASN A 375 -30.08 -4.44 6.08
C ASN A 375 -30.19 -2.90 5.85
N THR A 376 -29.18 -2.33 5.19
CA THR A 376 -29.35 -1.17 4.28
C THR A 376 -28.61 -1.44 2.96
N LYS A 377 -29.29 -1.19 1.82
CA LYS A 377 -28.74 -1.31 0.46
C LYS A 377 -27.55 -0.34 0.29
N HIS A 378 -26.33 -0.86 0.32
CA HIS A 378 -25.13 -0.12 -0.06
C HIS A 378 -24.41 -0.83 -1.22
N ASP A 379 -24.05 -0.04 -2.22
CA ASP A 379 -23.48 -0.48 -3.49
C ASP A 379 -22.03 -1.01 -3.32
N HIS A 380 -21.76 -2.21 -3.83
CA HIS A 380 -20.71 -3.11 -3.36
C HIS A 380 -19.29 -2.89 -3.92
N ASN A 381 -19.06 -1.84 -4.72
CA ASN A 381 -17.86 -1.78 -5.58
C ASN A 381 -16.95 -0.54 -5.41
N ASP A 382 -17.18 0.30 -4.40
CA ASP A 382 -16.29 1.45 -4.15
C ASP A 382 -15.19 1.12 -3.13
N VAL A 383 -14.13 0.47 -3.62
CA VAL A 383 -12.89 0.35 -2.85
C VAL A 383 -12.29 1.74 -2.63
N GLY A 384 -12.04 2.04 -1.36
CA GLY A 384 -11.33 3.22 -0.97
C GLY A 384 -9.92 3.23 -1.51
N ILE A 385 -9.41 4.39 -1.90
CA ILE A 385 -7.95 4.61 -1.87
C ILE A 385 -7.41 4.41 -0.43
N GLY A 386 -8.29 4.54 0.56
CA GLY A 386 -8.14 3.96 1.89
C GLY A 386 -8.63 2.51 1.97
N GLY A 387 -8.06 1.59 1.19
CA GLY A 387 -8.05 0.19 1.61
C GLY A 387 -7.27 -0.02 2.93
N LEU A 388 -6.55 1.03 3.35
CA LEU A 388 -6.02 1.24 4.69
C LEU A 388 -7.07 1.70 5.72
N GLY A 389 -8.34 1.82 5.33
CA GLY A 389 -9.45 1.97 6.24
C GLY A 389 -9.55 0.72 7.09
N VAL A 390 -8.89 0.70 8.23
CA VAL A 390 -9.20 -0.22 9.32
C VAL A 390 -10.53 0.21 9.88
N GLY A 391 -11.60 -0.36 9.33
CA GLY A 391 -12.91 -0.32 9.95
C GLY A 391 -12.82 -1.10 11.27
N ARG A 392 -13.11 -0.40 12.36
CA ARG A 392 -13.59 -1.00 13.60
C ARG A 392 -15.00 -1.55 13.35
N TYR A 393 -15.50 -2.33 14.31
CA TYR A 393 -16.85 -2.90 14.43
C TYR A 393 -17.00 -4.31 13.86
N HIS A 394 -16.78 -5.30 14.73
CA HIS A 394 -17.70 -6.43 14.90
C HIS A 394 -17.95 -6.59 16.41
N GLY A 395 -19.18 -6.30 16.87
CA GLY A 395 -19.75 -6.73 18.17
C GLY A 395 -19.45 -5.89 19.44
N PRO A 396 -20.44 -5.63 20.32
CA PRO A 396 -20.23 -5.01 21.63
C PRO A 396 -19.75 -6.04 22.66
N LEU A 397 -18.95 -5.55 23.63
CA LEU A 397 -18.21 -6.31 24.67
C LEU A 397 -16.92 -6.98 24.18
N ASP A 398 -15.86 -6.18 24.07
CA ASP A 398 -14.57 -6.58 24.65
C ASP A 398 -13.70 -5.34 24.93
N LYS A 399 -13.45 -5.10 26.22
CA LYS A 399 -12.38 -4.22 26.69
C LYS A 399 -11.07 -5.03 26.65
N ALA A 400 -10.07 -4.49 25.93
CA ALA A 400 -8.62 -4.66 26.13
C ALA A 400 -7.74 -5.45 25.12
N TYR A 401 -8.25 -6.10 24.07
CA TYR A 401 -7.38 -6.59 22.97
C TYR A 401 -7.88 -6.10 21.61
N ASP A 402 -7.07 -5.27 20.96
CA ASP A 402 -7.44 -4.49 19.78
C ASP A 402 -6.76 -5.06 18.52
N GLY A 403 -7.52 -5.83 17.75
CA GLY A 403 -7.04 -6.74 16.68
C GLY A 403 -6.44 -6.13 15.40
N SER A 404 -5.96 -4.89 15.41
CA SER A 404 -5.12 -4.37 14.30
C SER A 404 -3.65 -4.59 14.63
N THR A 405 -3.04 -5.60 14.01
CA THR A 405 -1.65 -6.05 14.27
C THR A 405 -0.59 -5.27 13.50
N TYR A 406 -0.96 -4.37 12.59
CA TYR A 406 -0.04 -3.70 11.67
C TYR A 406 0.01 -2.18 11.83
N ALA A 407 1.15 -1.58 11.49
CA ALA A 407 1.54 -0.27 11.99
C ALA A 407 0.74 0.88 11.36
N VAL A 408 0.52 0.83 10.04
CA VAL A 408 -0.27 1.85 9.32
C VAL A 408 -1.74 1.81 9.76
N GLY A 409 -2.25 0.63 10.12
CA GLY A 409 -3.59 0.48 10.68
C GLY A 409 -3.73 1.22 12.02
N ILE A 410 -2.77 1.02 12.92
CA ILE A 410 -2.73 1.74 14.19
C ILE A 410 -2.64 3.27 13.96
N MET A 411 -1.86 3.72 12.98
CA MET A 411 -1.76 5.14 12.64
C MET A 411 -3.09 5.74 12.20
N LEU A 412 -3.79 5.11 11.25
CA LEU A 412 -5.01 5.67 10.65
C LEU A 412 -6.26 5.42 11.48
N ARG A 413 -6.15 4.77 12.63
CA ARG A 413 -7.28 4.46 13.50
C ARG A 413 -8.03 5.71 13.96
N GLY A 414 -9.33 5.77 13.64
CA GLY A 414 -10.21 6.91 13.95
C GLY A 414 -9.88 8.20 13.17
N TYR A 415 -8.88 8.16 12.28
CA TYR A 415 -8.43 9.32 11.53
C TYR A 415 -9.50 9.80 10.55
N TYR A 416 -10.07 8.88 9.77
CA TYR A 416 -11.07 9.19 8.74
C TYR A 416 -12.40 9.70 9.31
N GLU A 417 -12.75 9.31 10.55
CA GLU A 417 -13.92 9.88 11.25
C GLU A 417 -13.69 11.36 11.55
N LYS A 418 -12.52 11.73 12.07
CA LYS A 418 -12.15 13.12 12.31
C LYS A 418 -11.97 13.90 11.00
N LEU A 419 -11.47 13.25 9.96
CA LEU A 419 -11.37 13.84 8.62
C LEU A 419 -12.77 14.19 8.07
N ARG A 420 -13.78 13.33 8.28
CA ARG A 420 -15.16 13.61 7.87
C ARG A 420 -15.71 14.85 8.57
N VAL A 421 -15.52 14.93 9.89
CA VAL A 421 -15.91 16.11 10.68
C VAL A 421 -15.20 17.37 10.16
N ALA A 422 -13.90 17.27 9.86
CA ALA A 422 -13.14 18.39 9.30
C ALA A 422 -13.70 18.89 7.96
N VAL A 423 -14.10 17.98 7.07
CA VAL A 423 -14.73 18.34 5.79
C VAL A 423 -16.07 19.06 6.01
N TYR A 424 -16.91 18.60 6.95
CA TYR A 424 -18.16 19.29 7.27
C TYR A 424 -17.93 20.69 7.86
N VAL A 425 -16.99 20.82 8.81
CA VAL A 425 -16.60 22.11 9.39
C VAL A 425 -16.07 23.06 8.31
N PHE A 426 -15.25 22.55 7.38
CA PHE A 426 -14.73 23.32 6.25
C PHE A 426 -15.84 23.80 5.31
N LEU A 427 -16.81 22.94 4.98
CA LEU A 427 -17.94 23.33 4.14
C LEU A 427 -18.78 24.42 4.80
N ALA A 428 -19.08 24.26 6.10
CA ALA A 428 -19.80 25.27 6.88
C ALA A 428 -19.03 26.60 6.94
N TRP A 429 -17.71 26.55 7.16
CA TRP A 429 -16.82 27.71 7.16
C TRP A 429 -16.85 28.46 5.82
N ARG A 430 -16.75 27.75 4.69
CA ARG A 430 -16.80 28.35 3.35
C ARG A 430 -18.15 28.97 3.02
N VAL A 431 -19.25 28.34 3.44
CA VAL A 431 -20.60 28.91 3.29
C VAL A 431 -20.76 30.20 4.10
N ALA A 432 -20.26 30.23 5.34
CA ALA A 432 -20.29 31.44 6.17
C ALA A 432 -19.49 32.59 5.54
N LEU A 433 -18.24 32.33 5.09
CA LEU A 433 -17.42 33.33 4.42
C LEU A 433 -18.05 33.86 3.13
N GLY A 434 -18.60 32.96 2.30
CA GLY A 434 -19.29 33.34 1.07
C GLY A 434 -20.53 34.21 1.35
N SER A 435 -21.28 33.88 2.40
CA SER A 435 -22.46 34.65 2.82
C SER A 435 -22.07 36.04 3.31
N MET A 436 -21.02 36.15 4.13
CA MET A 436 -20.48 37.44 4.60
C MET A 436 -19.98 38.32 3.44
N ALA A 437 -19.26 37.72 2.48
CA ALA A 437 -18.78 38.44 1.30
C ALA A 437 -19.93 38.95 0.43
N ALA A 438 -20.99 38.14 0.24
CA ALA A 438 -22.18 38.55 -0.49
C ALA A 438 -22.90 39.73 0.20
N VAL A 439 -23.05 39.69 1.53
CA VAL A 439 -23.63 40.80 2.30
C VAL A 439 -22.80 42.07 2.17
N TYR A 440 -21.46 41.96 2.23
CA TYR A 440 -20.57 43.10 2.08
C TYR A 440 -20.65 43.72 0.67
N ALA A 441 -20.63 42.87 -0.37
CA ALA A 441 -20.77 43.32 -1.76
C ALA A 441 -22.13 43.98 -2.01
N TRP A 442 -23.21 43.41 -1.47
CA TRP A 442 -24.56 44.00 -1.55
C TRP A 442 -24.60 45.39 -0.91
N ARG A 443 -24.04 45.55 0.30
CA ARG A 443 -23.96 46.85 0.98
C ARG A 443 -23.11 47.87 0.20
N PHE A 444 -21.99 47.44 -0.36
CA PHE A 444 -21.13 48.29 -1.18
C PHE A 444 -21.84 48.77 -2.46
N LEU A 445 -22.59 47.90 -3.13
CA LEU A 445 -23.37 48.24 -4.32
C LEU A 445 -24.56 49.17 -4.01
N GLN A 446 -25.23 48.97 -2.86
CA GLN A 446 -26.27 49.90 -2.41
C GLN A 446 -25.70 51.29 -2.06
N GLY A 447 -24.50 51.34 -1.47
CA GLY A 447 -23.81 52.59 -1.15
C GLY A 447 -23.35 53.40 -2.36
N ARG A 448 -23.23 52.79 -3.55
CA ARG A 448 -22.91 53.48 -4.83
C ARG A 448 -24.14 53.94 -5.62
N ARG A 449 -25.34 53.50 -5.24
CA ARG A 449 -26.62 53.89 -5.88
C ARG A 449 -27.30 55.06 -5.18
N ARG A 450 -26.80 55.47 -4.02
CA ARG A 450 -27.06 56.77 -3.39
C ARG A 450 -25.89 57.68 -3.71
#